data_AF-A0A2V8MZ15-F1
#
_entry.id   AF-A0A2V8MZ15-F1
#
_cell.length_a   1.000
_cell.length_b   1.000
_cell.length_c   1.000
_cell.angle_alpha   90.00
_cell.angle_beta   90.00
_cell.angle_gamma   90.00
#
_symmetry.space_group_name_H-M   'P 1'
#
loop_
_entity.id
_entity.type
_entity.pdbx_description
1 polymer ?
#
loop_
_entity_poly.entity_id
_entity_poly.type
_entity_poly.pdbx_seq_one_letter_code
_entity_poly.pdbx_strand_id
1 'polypeptide(L)'
;MRVNRPLLFPLVLLFFSANPLSAVGQQPTLSPVASPTPLRIGKPYSSETLPTRPALPAAQAQSPVTFADITSLAGINFKRAPSFTSSKYLLEAMGGGVAMFDYDNDGRMDLFFTNGAALKDPMSKTDLPDKRDPKYWNRLYHQKADGSFEDVTETSGLKGDGFSMGVAAGDYDNDGRTDLYVTGYGGNYLYHNNGDGTFTDVTKKAGVGGGGWSTSAGWIDYDRDGRLDLFVGRYVEWDFEVGSVYCGEIRAGYRAYCHPDNFPGRCQRQIWDCGAGRQSLRRRLRRF
;
A
#
# COMPACT_ATOMS: atom_id res chain seq x y z
N MET A 1 -11.46 -65.16 -20.26
CA MET A 1 -12.05 -64.88 -21.59
C MET A 1 -12.89 -63.61 -21.48
N ARG A 2 -12.42 -62.50 -22.05
CA ARG A 2 -13.20 -61.27 -22.20
C ARG A 2 -13.12 -60.87 -23.67
N VAL A 3 -14.30 -60.64 -24.25
CA VAL A 3 -14.54 -60.39 -25.66
C VAL A 3 -14.35 -58.89 -25.94
N ASN A 4 -13.52 -58.58 -26.95
CA ASN A 4 -13.34 -57.23 -27.50
C ASN A 4 -14.57 -56.80 -28.31
N ARG A 5 -15.08 -55.59 -28.08
CA ARG A 5 -16.01 -54.88 -28.99
C ARG A 5 -15.29 -53.66 -29.59
N PRO A 6 -15.36 -53.41 -30.91
CA PRO A 6 -14.80 -52.21 -31.52
C PRO A 6 -15.78 -51.03 -31.42
N LEU A 7 -15.24 -49.83 -31.18
CA LEU A 7 -15.97 -48.56 -31.24
C LEU A 7 -15.92 -48.02 -32.67
N LEU A 8 -17.10 -47.75 -33.25
CA LEU A 8 -17.27 -47.02 -34.51
C LEU A 8 -17.10 -45.50 -34.27
N PHE A 9 -16.29 -44.84 -35.09
CA PHE A 9 -16.24 -43.38 -35.23
C PHE A 9 -17.17 -42.94 -36.37
N PRO A 10 -18.01 -41.90 -36.20
CA PRO A 10 -18.76 -41.35 -37.31
C PRO A 10 -17.90 -40.37 -38.11
N LEU A 11 -17.84 -40.58 -39.42
CA LEU A 11 -17.24 -39.71 -40.41
C LEU A 11 -18.22 -38.56 -40.71
N VAL A 12 -17.84 -37.31 -40.39
CA VAL A 12 -18.60 -36.11 -40.77
C VAL A 12 -18.01 -35.56 -42.07
N LEU A 13 -18.77 -35.65 -43.17
CA LEU A 13 -18.47 -34.99 -44.44
C LEU A 13 -18.86 -33.51 -44.36
N LEU A 14 -17.90 -32.61 -44.55
CA LEU A 14 -18.14 -31.17 -44.75
C LEU A 14 -18.15 -30.86 -46.25
N PHE A 15 -19.29 -30.37 -46.75
CA PHE A 15 -19.42 -29.81 -48.09
C PHE A 15 -18.93 -28.35 -48.08
N PHE A 16 -17.93 -28.03 -48.91
CA PHE A 16 -17.56 -26.64 -49.20
C PHE A 16 -18.32 -26.15 -50.43
N SER A 17 -19.26 -25.22 -50.24
CA SER A 17 -19.83 -24.42 -51.34
C SER A 17 -18.97 -23.18 -51.55
N ALA A 18 -18.28 -23.09 -52.68
CA ALA A 18 -17.57 -21.89 -53.10
C ALA A 18 -18.56 -20.90 -53.75
N ASN A 19 -18.80 -19.76 -53.11
CA ASN A 19 -19.41 -18.58 -53.73
C ASN A 19 -18.30 -17.53 -53.98
N PRO A 20 -18.18 -16.98 -55.20
CA PRO A 20 -17.23 -15.91 -55.47
C PRO A 20 -17.85 -14.58 -54.99
N LEU A 21 -17.38 -14.06 -53.86
CA LEU A 21 -17.66 -12.70 -53.43
C LEU A 21 -16.52 -11.79 -53.92
N SER A 22 -16.89 -10.87 -54.81
CA SER A 22 -16.05 -9.80 -55.33
C SER A 22 -15.42 -9.00 -54.18
N ALA A 23 -14.10 -8.99 -54.11
CA ALA A 23 -13.35 -8.14 -53.20
C ALA A 23 -13.36 -6.69 -53.71
N VAL A 24 -14.31 -5.89 -53.23
CA VAL A 24 -14.17 -4.43 -53.22
C VAL A 24 -13.29 -4.11 -52.01
N GLY A 25 -12.07 -3.62 -52.24
CA GLY A 25 -11.17 -3.21 -51.18
C GLY A 25 -11.75 -2.05 -50.37
N GLN A 26 -12.31 -2.35 -49.20
CA GLN A 26 -12.54 -1.35 -48.17
C GLN A 26 -11.23 -1.18 -47.40
N GLN A 27 -10.60 -0.02 -47.59
CA GLN A 27 -9.56 0.48 -46.70
C GLN A 27 -10.06 0.34 -45.25
N PRO A 28 -9.26 -0.19 -44.30
CA PRO A 28 -9.65 -0.17 -42.90
C PRO A 28 -9.86 1.28 -42.50
N THR A 29 -11.12 1.64 -42.27
CA THR A 29 -11.47 2.92 -41.68
C THR A 29 -10.81 2.95 -40.32
N LEU A 30 -9.80 3.81 -40.16
CA LEU A 30 -9.24 4.14 -38.86
C LEU A 30 -10.41 4.49 -37.95
N SER A 31 -10.68 3.64 -36.96
CA SER A 31 -11.59 4.00 -35.86
C SER A 31 -11.13 5.37 -35.35
N PRO A 32 -12.03 6.33 -35.15
CA PRO A 32 -11.64 7.61 -34.59
C PRO A 32 -10.93 7.33 -33.26
N VAL A 33 -9.67 7.75 -33.17
CA VAL A 33 -8.93 7.79 -31.92
C VAL A 33 -9.86 8.47 -30.93
N ALA A 34 -10.27 7.75 -29.88
CA ALA A 34 -11.09 8.30 -28.83
C ALA A 34 -10.48 9.65 -28.43
N SER A 35 -11.26 10.73 -28.53
CA SER A 35 -10.80 12.05 -28.17
C SER A 35 -10.18 11.96 -26.77
N PRO A 36 -8.95 12.49 -26.56
CA PRO A 36 -8.30 12.35 -25.27
C PRO A 36 -9.23 12.96 -24.22
N THR A 37 -9.56 12.17 -23.20
CA THR A 37 -10.29 12.66 -22.03
C THR A 37 -9.63 13.96 -21.58
N PRO A 38 -10.37 15.08 -21.45
CA PRO A 38 -9.78 16.36 -21.13
C PRO A 38 -8.93 16.27 -19.85
N LEU A 39 -7.75 16.88 -19.91
CA LEU A 39 -6.82 16.89 -18.79
C LEU A 39 -7.48 17.51 -17.56
N ARG A 40 -7.58 16.76 -16.46
CA ARG A 40 -8.08 17.29 -15.19
C ARG A 40 -6.96 18.10 -14.55
N ILE A 41 -7.11 19.42 -14.49
CA ILE A 41 -6.12 20.34 -13.92
C ILE A 41 -6.48 20.60 -12.45
N GLY A 42 -5.49 20.49 -11.56
CA GLY A 42 -5.64 20.78 -10.14
C GLY A 42 -5.81 22.27 -9.84
N LYS A 43 -6.14 22.58 -8.59
CA LYS A 43 -6.20 23.93 -8.07
C LYS A 43 -4.87 24.67 -8.29
N PRO A 44 -4.89 25.93 -8.73
CA PRO A 44 -3.70 26.77 -8.73
C PRO A 44 -3.29 27.07 -7.29
N TYR A 45 -1.99 27.04 -7.01
CA TYR A 45 -1.41 27.50 -5.74
C TYR A 45 -0.57 28.74 -6.02
N SER A 46 -0.95 29.88 -5.44
CA SER A 46 -0.13 31.09 -5.51
C SER A 46 1.01 30.99 -4.50
N SER A 47 2.23 31.28 -4.94
CA SER A 47 3.38 31.43 -4.04
C SER A 47 3.40 32.79 -3.33
N GLU A 48 2.53 33.73 -3.71
CA GLU A 48 2.49 35.10 -3.17
C GLU A 48 2.09 35.14 -1.69
N THR A 49 1.36 34.14 -1.20
CA THR A 49 0.94 34.01 0.21
C THR A 49 1.76 33.01 1.01
N LEU A 50 2.81 32.41 0.43
CA LEU A 50 3.67 31.51 1.20
C LEU A 50 4.41 32.34 2.26
N PRO A 51 4.44 31.88 3.52
CA PRO A 51 5.21 32.56 4.55
C PRO A 51 6.67 32.67 4.08
N THR A 52 7.19 33.89 4.10
CA THR A 52 8.62 34.12 3.85
C THR A 52 9.39 33.30 4.85
N ARG A 53 10.42 32.58 4.38
CA ARG A 53 11.27 31.77 5.24
C ARG A 53 11.72 32.66 6.41
N PRO A 54 11.46 32.27 7.67
CA PRO A 54 11.94 33.05 8.81
C PRO A 54 13.44 33.26 8.67
N ALA A 55 13.93 34.42 9.10
CA ALA A 55 15.37 34.60 9.26
C ALA A 55 15.90 33.43 10.10
N LEU A 56 17.00 32.83 9.66
CA LEU A 56 17.63 31.75 10.44
C LEU A 56 17.88 32.30 11.85
N PRO A 57 17.48 31.56 12.91
CA PRO A 57 17.82 31.98 14.26
C PRO A 57 19.33 32.19 14.36
N ALA A 58 19.74 33.18 15.17
CA ALA A 58 21.15 33.39 15.48
C ALA A 58 21.79 32.06 15.94
N ALA A 59 23.08 31.87 15.66
CA ALA A 59 23.80 30.64 15.95
C ALA A 59 23.44 30.10 17.35
N GLN A 60 22.66 29.02 17.37
CA GLN A 60 22.24 28.38 18.61
C GLN A 60 23.49 27.83 19.30
N ALA A 61 23.55 27.95 20.63
CA ALA A 61 24.58 27.30 21.42
C ALA A 61 24.64 25.82 21.02
N GLN A 62 25.84 25.33 20.72
CA GLN A 62 26.03 23.97 20.24
C GLN A 62 25.55 23.01 21.33
N SER A 63 24.54 22.18 21.02
CA SER A 63 24.03 21.20 21.97
C SER A 63 25.19 20.29 22.41
N PRO A 64 25.33 19.98 23.72
CA PRO A 64 26.30 18.99 24.17
C PRO A 64 25.98 17.59 23.65
N VAL A 65 24.76 17.35 23.18
CA VAL A 65 24.35 16.10 22.52
C VAL A 65 24.74 16.14 21.06
N THR A 66 25.57 15.18 20.65
CA THR A 66 25.92 14.93 19.25
C THR A 66 25.21 13.67 18.75
N PHE A 67 24.81 13.69 17.47
CA PHE A 67 24.27 12.52 16.79
C PHE A 67 25.33 12.00 15.81
N ALA A 68 25.45 10.68 15.72
CA ALA A 68 26.26 10.00 14.72
C ALA A 68 25.34 9.11 13.88
N ASP A 69 25.56 9.11 12.57
CA ASP A 69 24.91 8.14 11.69
C ASP A 69 25.61 6.79 11.86
N ILE A 70 24.89 5.83 12.46
CA ILE A 70 25.36 4.45 12.65
C ILE A 70 24.65 3.47 11.72
N THR A 71 23.86 3.93 10.74
CA THR A 71 22.96 3.07 9.94
C THR A 71 23.70 1.89 9.31
N SER A 72 24.83 2.17 8.63
CA SER A 72 25.68 1.14 8.03
C SER A 72 26.38 0.26 9.06
N LEU A 73 26.83 0.84 10.18
CA LEU A 73 27.50 0.10 11.26
C LEU A 73 26.53 -0.87 11.95
N ALA A 74 25.29 -0.45 12.11
CA ALA A 74 24.20 -1.24 12.67
C ALA A 74 23.64 -2.27 11.68
N GLY A 75 24.13 -2.34 10.44
CA GLY A 75 23.68 -3.34 9.45
C GLY A 75 22.34 -3.03 8.79
N ILE A 76 21.79 -1.82 8.96
CA ILE A 76 20.51 -1.43 8.36
C ILE A 76 20.75 -0.93 6.93
N ASN A 77 20.10 -1.58 5.96
CA ASN A 77 20.27 -1.28 4.52
C ASN A 77 18.96 -0.90 3.81
N PHE A 78 17.94 -0.50 4.57
CA PHE A 78 16.62 -0.18 4.03
C PHE A 78 16.67 0.99 3.05
N LYS A 79 16.04 0.80 1.89
CA LYS A 79 15.81 1.86 0.90
C LYS A 79 14.34 1.91 0.53
N ARG A 80 13.71 3.05 0.78
CA ARG A 80 12.32 3.32 0.39
C ARG A 80 12.21 3.41 -1.14
N ALA A 81 11.29 2.64 -1.72
CA ALA A 81 11.05 2.56 -3.16
C ALA A 81 9.64 3.10 -3.53
N PRO A 82 9.47 4.40 -3.81
CA PRO A 82 8.15 5.01 -4.07
C PRO A 82 7.55 4.71 -5.45
N SER A 83 8.34 4.16 -6.39
CA SER A 83 7.94 3.87 -7.77
C SER A 83 7.47 5.09 -8.56
N PHE A 84 8.39 6.00 -8.88
CA PHE A 84 8.09 7.24 -9.60
C PHE A 84 7.51 7.02 -11.00
N THR A 85 6.42 7.74 -11.31
CA THR A 85 5.77 7.70 -12.64
C THR A 85 5.70 9.10 -13.28
N SER A 86 5.41 9.13 -14.58
CA SER A 86 5.08 10.34 -15.33
C SER A 86 3.79 11.00 -14.83
N SER A 87 2.94 10.23 -14.16
CA SER A 87 1.67 10.71 -13.61
C SER A 87 1.80 11.38 -12.25
N LYS A 88 2.95 11.26 -11.57
CA LYS A 88 3.20 11.89 -10.26
C LYS A 88 2.04 11.62 -9.30
N TYR A 89 1.69 10.35 -9.12
CA TYR A 89 0.61 9.96 -8.22
C TYR A 89 0.93 10.40 -6.79
N LEU A 90 -0.06 10.92 -6.06
CA LEU A 90 0.15 11.47 -4.71
C LEU A 90 0.82 10.45 -3.76
N LEU A 91 0.52 9.16 -3.92
CA LEU A 91 1.09 8.09 -3.10
C LEU A 91 2.61 7.91 -3.28
N GLU A 92 3.19 8.30 -4.43
CA GLU A 92 4.63 8.25 -4.67
C GLU A 92 5.38 9.29 -3.83
N ALA A 93 4.71 10.40 -3.47
CA ALA A 93 5.26 11.45 -2.63
C ALA A 93 5.14 11.16 -1.13
N MET A 94 4.41 10.10 -0.75
CA MET A 94 4.17 9.76 0.65
C MET A 94 5.31 8.89 1.21
N GLY A 95 5.76 9.24 2.41
CA GLY A 95 6.70 8.43 3.18
C GLY A 95 6.10 7.09 3.59
N GLY A 96 6.97 6.16 4.00
CA GLY A 96 6.53 4.95 4.72
C GLY A 96 6.59 5.17 6.23
N GLY A 97 5.80 4.42 6.97
CA GLY A 97 5.86 4.28 8.42
C GLY A 97 6.94 3.28 8.86
N VAL A 98 7.33 3.43 10.12
CA VAL A 98 8.24 2.56 10.86
C VAL A 98 7.57 2.14 12.17
N ALA A 99 7.76 0.89 12.58
CA ALA A 99 7.44 0.41 13.92
C ALA A 99 8.72 -0.06 14.60
N MET A 100 8.81 0.18 15.91
CA MET A 100 9.83 -0.35 16.77
C MET A 100 9.14 -1.20 17.84
N PHE A 101 9.46 -2.50 17.88
CA PHE A 101 8.79 -3.48 18.73
C PHE A 101 9.67 -4.71 18.93
N ASP A 102 9.42 -5.46 19.98
CA ASP A 102 10.10 -6.73 20.25
C ASP A 102 9.35 -7.85 19.51
N TYR A 103 9.87 -8.33 18.38
CA TYR A 103 9.14 -9.28 17.52
C TYR A 103 9.25 -10.73 18.00
N ASP A 104 10.29 -11.07 18.76
CA ASP A 104 10.56 -12.42 19.26
C ASP A 104 10.56 -12.52 20.80
N ASN A 105 10.15 -11.46 21.50
CA ASN A 105 10.05 -11.34 22.95
C ASN A 105 11.40 -11.55 23.67
N ASP A 106 12.50 -11.15 23.06
CA ASP A 106 13.83 -11.31 23.62
C ASP A 106 14.33 -10.09 24.42
N GLY A 107 13.46 -9.08 24.58
CA GLY A 107 13.70 -7.85 25.32
C GLY A 107 14.44 -6.78 24.53
N ARG A 108 14.77 -7.01 23.25
CA ARG A 108 15.37 -6.03 22.35
C ARG A 108 14.33 -5.48 21.38
N MET A 109 14.63 -4.31 20.82
CA MET A 109 13.68 -3.60 19.96
C MET A 109 14.10 -3.72 18.51
N ASP A 110 13.22 -4.31 17.71
CA ASP A 110 13.38 -4.57 16.29
C ASP A 110 12.74 -3.47 15.46
N LEU A 111 13.06 -3.45 14.18
CA LEU A 111 12.59 -2.39 13.28
C LEU A 111 11.80 -2.98 12.12
N PHE A 112 10.57 -2.52 11.96
CA PHE A 112 9.77 -2.81 10.77
C PHE A 112 9.53 -1.55 9.94
N PHE A 113 9.88 -1.60 8.65
CA PHE A 113 9.68 -0.51 7.69
C PHE A 113 8.64 -0.90 6.65
N THR A 114 7.65 -0.02 6.45
CA THR A 114 6.75 -0.12 5.29
C THR A 114 7.41 0.44 4.03
N ASN A 115 7.03 -0.11 2.89
CA ASN A 115 7.58 0.29 1.60
C ASN A 115 6.50 0.35 0.50
N GLY A 116 6.86 0.92 -0.65
CA GLY A 116 5.94 1.09 -1.78
C GLY A 116 5.76 -0.20 -2.57
N ALA A 117 5.37 -0.06 -3.83
CA ALA A 117 5.20 -1.15 -4.78
C ALA A 117 5.41 -0.63 -6.20
N ALA A 118 5.66 -1.53 -7.15
CA ALA A 118 5.78 -1.20 -8.56
C ALA A 118 4.45 -0.64 -9.08
N LEU A 119 4.54 0.43 -9.86
CA LEU A 119 3.43 1.04 -10.57
C LEU A 119 3.72 1.00 -12.06
N LYS A 120 2.71 0.68 -12.87
CA LYS A 120 2.72 0.92 -14.31
C LYS A 120 2.65 2.42 -14.56
N ASP A 121 3.11 2.84 -15.73
CA ASP A 121 3.07 4.25 -16.11
C ASP A 121 2.39 4.39 -17.49
N PRO A 122 1.10 4.78 -17.54
CA PRO A 122 0.21 5.10 -16.42
C PRO A 122 -0.46 3.85 -15.80
N MET A 123 -1.03 4.04 -14.61
CA MET A 123 -1.97 3.11 -13.99
C MET A 123 -3.41 3.42 -14.42
N SER A 124 -4.20 2.37 -14.65
CA SER A 124 -5.66 2.46 -14.78
C SER A 124 -6.35 2.37 -13.41
N LYS A 125 -7.64 2.72 -13.35
CA LYS A 125 -8.45 2.63 -12.14
C LYS A 125 -8.46 1.23 -11.48
N THR A 126 -8.39 0.18 -12.29
CA THR A 126 -8.45 -1.22 -11.83
C THR A 126 -7.08 -1.83 -11.60
N ASP A 127 -5.99 -1.14 -11.97
CA ASP A 127 -4.65 -1.64 -11.67
C ASP A 127 -4.37 -1.57 -10.16
N LEU A 128 -3.65 -2.57 -9.67
CA LEU A 128 -3.16 -2.62 -8.30
C LEU A 128 -1.64 -2.49 -8.28
N PRO A 129 -1.06 -1.84 -7.26
CA PRO A 129 0.38 -1.84 -7.05
C PRO A 129 0.92 -3.27 -6.93
N ASP A 130 2.09 -3.53 -7.52
CA ASP A 130 2.71 -4.85 -7.54
C ASP A 130 3.96 -4.91 -6.64
N LYS A 131 3.90 -5.74 -5.59
CA LYS A 131 4.98 -5.88 -4.59
C LYS A 131 5.81 -7.16 -4.75
N ARG A 132 5.80 -7.81 -5.94
CA ARG A 132 6.55 -9.06 -6.17
C ARG A 132 8.07 -8.87 -6.18
N ASP A 133 8.56 -7.72 -6.62
CA ASP A 133 10.00 -7.41 -6.66
C ASP A 133 10.52 -7.10 -5.23
N PRO A 134 11.58 -7.79 -4.75
CA PRO A 134 12.15 -7.58 -3.42
C PRO A 134 12.49 -6.14 -3.08
N LYS A 135 12.80 -5.28 -4.05
CA LYS A 135 13.10 -3.86 -3.77
C LYS A 135 11.92 -3.10 -3.16
N TYR A 136 10.70 -3.61 -3.30
CA TYR A 136 9.47 -3.03 -2.78
C TYR A 136 8.94 -3.70 -1.52
N TRP A 137 9.54 -4.80 -1.06
CA TRP A 137 9.10 -5.42 0.17
C TRP A 137 9.21 -4.45 1.34
N ASN A 138 8.28 -4.59 2.28
CA ASN A 138 8.48 -4.09 3.63
C ASN A 138 9.73 -4.77 4.21
N ARG A 139 10.31 -4.24 5.29
CA ARG A 139 11.51 -4.81 5.90
C ARG A 139 11.33 -5.02 7.39
N LEU A 140 11.61 -6.22 7.87
CA LEU A 140 11.80 -6.51 9.30
C LEU A 140 13.28 -6.72 9.57
N TYR A 141 13.82 -5.99 10.53
CA TYR A 141 15.19 -6.09 11.01
C TYR A 141 15.21 -6.55 12.47
N HIS A 142 15.79 -7.73 12.73
CA HIS A 142 16.02 -8.27 14.07
C HIS A 142 17.27 -7.65 14.69
N GLN A 143 17.16 -7.06 15.88
CA GLN A 143 18.27 -6.59 16.67
C GLN A 143 18.98 -7.75 17.37
N LYS A 144 20.27 -7.92 17.08
CA LYS A 144 21.16 -8.84 17.77
C LYS A 144 21.66 -8.25 19.08
N ALA A 145 22.17 -9.11 19.97
CA ALA A 145 22.67 -8.70 21.29
C ALA A 145 23.84 -7.70 21.24
N ASP A 146 24.56 -7.62 20.11
CA ASP A 146 25.62 -6.65 19.88
C ASP A 146 25.13 -5.28 19.36
N GLY A 147 23.82 -5.11 19.20
CA GLY A 147 23.17 -3.90 18.68
C GLY A 147 23.14 -3.80 17.15
N SER A 148 23.70 -4.77 16.43
CA SER A 148 23.56 -4.86 14.97
C SER A 148 22.21 -5.45 14.59
N PHE A 149 21.78 -5.20 13.36
CA PHE A 149 20.50 -5.64 12.83
C PHE A 149 20.69 -6.64 11.68
N GLU A 150 19.76 -7.59 11.58
CA GLU A 150 19.69 -8.59 10.51
C GLU A 150 18.33 -8.52 9.82
N ASP A 151 18.32 -8.50 8.47
CA ASP A 151 17.08 -8.52 7.70
C ASP A 151 16.48 -9.94 7.72
N VAL A 152 15.36 -10.08 8.42
CA VAL A 152 14.61 -11.35 8.57
C VAL A 152 13.27 -11.30 7.82
N THR A 153 13.11 -10.39 6.86
CA THR A 153 11.84 -10.14 6.14
C THR A 153 11.29 -11.39 5.45
N GLU A 154 12.16 -12.16 4.80
CA GLU A 154 11.72 -13.30 4.01
C GLU A 154 11.22 -14.45 4.87
N THR A 155 11.99 -14.76 5.92
CA THR A 155 11.70 -15.84 6.86
C THR A 155 10.52 -15.51 7.76
N SER A 156 10.34 -14.24 8.13
CA SER A 156 9.21 -13.78 8.93
C SER A 156 7.87 -13.74 8.18
N GLY A 157 7.88 -13.79 6.85
CA GLY A 157 6.66 -13.68 6.04
C GLY A 157 6.14 -12.25 5.86
N LEU A 158 6.91 -11.24 6.26
CA LEU A 158 6.48 -9.83 6.28
C LEU A 158 6.84 -9.03 5.02
N LYS A 159 6.95 -9.68 3.86
CA LYS A 159 7.24 -9.02 2.57
C LYS A 159 6.19 -7.94 2.23
N GLY A 160 4.93 -8.20 2.58
CA GLY A 160 3.78 -7.32 2.34
C GLY A 160 3.16 -7.47 0.94
N ASP A 161 2.03 -6.80 0.74
CA ASP A 161 1.37 -6.63 -0.57
C ASP A 161 0.79 -5.20 -0.70
N GLY A 162 0.40 -4.79 -1.90
CA GLY A 162 -0.07 -3.43 -2.22
C GLY A 162 0.99 -2.35 -1.98
N PHE A 163 0.58 -1.10 -1.85
CA PHE A 163 1.48 0.01 -1.54
C PHE A 163 1.35 0.37 -0.05
N SER A 164 2.28 -0.11 0.78
CA SER A 164 2.24 0.09 2.23
C SER A 164 2.60 1.53 2.61
N MET A 165 1.93 2.04 3.63
CA MET A 165 1.98 3.44 4.06
C MET A 165 2.35 3.58 5.53
N GLY A 166 1.62 2.92 6.41
CA GLY A 166 1.74 3.06 7.85
C GLY A 166 1.71 1.71 8.52
N VAL A 167 2.15 1.65 9.77
CA VAL A 167 2.15 0.44 10.58
C VAL A 167 1.77 0.79 12.02
N ALA A 168 0.99 -0.08 12.66
CA ALA A 168 0.71 -0.05 14.08
C ALA A 168 1.09 -1.41 14.69
N ALA A 169 1.89 -1.38 15.76
CA ALA A 169 2.29 -2.57 16.51
C ALA A 169 1.46 -2.69 17.79
N GLY A 170 0.91 -3.86 18.06
CA GLY A 170 0.13 -4.15 19.26
C GLY A 170 -0.33 -5.61 19.33
N ASP A 171 -0.38 -6.16 20.54
CA ASP A 171 -0.89 -7.50 20.83
C ASP A 171 -2.43 -7.48 20.81
N TYR A 172 -3.04 -7.75 19.65
CA TYR A 172 -4.48 -7.54 19.47
C TYR A 172 -5.33 -8.66 20.07
N ASP A 173 -4.76 -9.84 20.26
CA ASP A 173 -5.44 -11.02 20.78
C ASP A 173 -5.03 -11.40 22.22
N ASN A 174 -4.19 -10.58 22.85
CA ASN A 174 -3.67 -10.71 24.22
C ASN A 174 -2.92 -12.04 24.42
N ASP A 175 -2.15 -12.48 23.43
CA ASP A 175 -1.36 -13.71 23.49
C ASP A 175 0.07 -13.50 24.02
N GLY A 176 0.41 -12.24 24.35
CA GLY A 176 1.71 -11.81 24.85
C GLY A 176 2.73 -11.53 23.75
N ARG A 177 2.35 -11.55 22.47
CA ARG A 177 3.23 -11.26 21.33
C ARG A 177 2.70 -10.07 20.56
N THR A 178 3.62 -9.20 20.14
CA THR A 178 3.22 -8.01 19.40
C THR A 178 2.90 -8.36 17.94
N ASP A 179 1.69 -8.04 17.50
CA ASP A 179 1.24 -8.16 16.11
C ASP A 179 1.43 -6.85 15.33
N LEU A 180 1.27 -6.91 14.00
CA LEU A 180 1.39 -5.75 13.12
C LEU A 180 0.14 -5.52 12.27
N TYR A 181 -0.34 -4.29 12.25
CA TYR A 181 -1.33 -3.83 11.27
C TYR A 181 -0.72 -2.82 10.31
N VAL A 182 -0.68 -3.16 9.03
CA VAL A 182 -0.09 -2.35 7.95
C VAL A 182 -1.19 -1.72 7.12
N THR A 183 -1.19 -0.39 7.03
CA THR A 183 -2.10 0.38 6.17
C THR A 183 -1.50 0.59 4.79
N GLY A 184 -2.33 0.74 3.77
CA GLY A 184 -1.84 1.06 2.43
C GLY A 184 -2.92 1.40 1.41
N TYR A 185 -2.49 1.37 0.15
CA TYR A 185 -3.36 1.34 -1.03
C TYR A 185 -3.31 -0.05 -1.69
N GLY A 186 -4.47 -0.56 -2.11
CA GLY A 186 -4.64 -1.94 -2.56
C GLY A 186 -5.03 -2.92 -1.43
N GLY A 187 -5.03 -2.45 -0.18
CA GLY A 187 -5.45 -3.22 0.99
C GLY A 187 -4.72 -2.78 2.25
N ASN A 188 -5.29 -3.11 3.40
CA ASN A 188 -4.59 -3.14 4.68
C ASN A 188 -4.36 -4.59 5.10
N TYR A 189 -3.37 -4.84 5.96
CA TYR A 189 -2.97 -6.19 6.36
C TYR A 189 -2.79 -6.29 7.88
N LEU A 190 -3.41 -7.29 8.50
CA LEU A 190 -3.17 -7.69 9.89
C LEU A 190 -2.32 -8.96 9.90
N TYR A 191 -1.13 -8.86 10.47
CA TYR A 191 -0.16 -9.93 10.62
C TYR A 191 -0.13 -10.38 12.08
N HIS A 192 -0.56 -11.61 12.31
CA HIS A 192 -0.49 -12.26 13.62
C HIS A 192 0.90 -12.83 13.86
N ASN A 193 1.50 -12.57 15.02
CA ASN A 193 2.79 -13.11 15.41
C ASN A 193 2.66 -14.55 15.95
N ASN A 194 3.24 -15.51 15.24
CA ASN A 194 3.10 -16.92 15.59
C ASN A 194 4.00 -17.36 16.78
N GLY A 195 4.93 -16.49 17.22
CA GLY A 195 5.85 -16.78 18.34
C GLY A 195 7.08 -17.62 17.97
N ASP A 196 7.28 -17.92 16.69
CA ASP A 196 8.43 -18.65 16.15
C ASP A 196 9.28 -17.78 15.19
N GLY A 197 9.13 -16.46 15.29
CA GLY A 197 9.75 -15.48 14.39
C GLY A 197 9.02 -15.28 13.06
N THR A 198 7.87 -15.95 12.86
CA THR A 198 7.05 -15.82 11.65
C THR A 198 5.71 -15.13 11.92
N PHE A 199 5.13 -14.57 10.86
CA PHE A 199 3.84 -13.90 10.90
C PHE A 199 2.85 -14.52 9.91
N THR A 200 1.59 -14.59 10.33
CA THR A 200 0.47 -15.05 9.49
C THR A 200 -0.43 -13.87 9.10
N ASP A 201 -0.71 -13.70 7.82
CA ASP A 201 -1.76 -12.77 7.38
C ASP A 201 -3.16 -13.32 7.79
N VAL A 202 -3.76 -12.66 8.78
CA VAL A 202 -5.11 -12.97 9.29
C VAL A 202 -6.16 -11.95 8.87
N THR A 203 -5.82 -11.03 7.97
CA THR A 203 -6.65 -9.89 7.55
C THR A 203 -8.07 -10.27 7.17
N LYS A 204 -8.21 -11.30 6.32
CA LYS A 204 -9.52 -11.77 5.84
C LYS A 204 -10.33 -12.41 6.96
N LYS A 205 -9.68 -13.17 7.85
CA LYS A 205 -10.32 -13.81 9.00
C LYS A 205 -10.84 -12.77 10.00
N ALA A 206 -10.04 -11.74 10.26
CA ALA A 206 -10.39 -10.63 11.16
C ALA A 206 -11.36 -9.60 10.54
N GLY A 207 -11.49 -9.55 9.21
CA GLY A 207 -12.42 -8.64 8.53
C GLY A 207 -11.96 -7.17 8.53
N VAL A 208 -10.64 -6.95 8.63
CA VAL A 208 -10.02 -5.64 8.81
C VAL A 208 -9.33 -5.09 7.55
N GLY A 209 -9.33 -5.84 6.44
CA GLY A 209 -8.56 -5.45 5.24
C GLY A 209 -8.94 -4.11 4.61
N GLY A 210 -10.15 -3.61 4.86
CA GLY A 210 -10.57 -2.29 4.40
C GLY A 210 -10.51 -2.14 2.86
N GLY A 211 -10.22 -0.95 2.38
CA GLY A 211 -10.15 -0.64 0.94
C GLY A 211 -9.98 0.86 0.68
N GLY A 212 -9.60 1.25 -0.53
CA GLY A 212 -9.16 2.62 -0.82
C GLY A 212 -7.79 2.91 -0.22
N TRP A 213 -7.54 4.15 0.20
CA TRP A 213 -6.24 4.57 0.72
C TRP A 213 -6.26 4.81 2.24
N SER A 214 -5.55 3.96 2.99
CA SER A 214 -5.28 4.13 4.42
C SER A 214 -3.83 4.56 4.65
N THR A 215 -3.59 5.50 5.57
CA THR A 215 -2.28 6.10 5.83
C THR A 215 -1.73 5.83 7.23
N SER A 216 -2.61 5.63 8.21
CA SER A 216 -2.21 5.41 9.60
C SER A 216 -3.17 4.48 10.31
N ALA A 217 -2.70 3.85 11.38
CA ALA A 217 -3.52 3.08 12.30
C ALA A 217 -3.02 3.29 13.73
N GLY A 218 -3.86 2.96 14.70
CA GLY A 218 -3.49 2.92 16.10
C GLY A 218 -4.33 1.90 16.85
N TRP A 219 -3.71 1.24 17.82
CA TRP A 219 -4.36 0.35 18.76
C TRP A 219 -4.73 1.12 20.02
N ILE A 220 -5.94 0.92 20.51
CA ILE A 220 -6.46 1.57 21.72
C ILE A 220 -7.54 0.68 22.34
N ASP A 221 -7.53 0.50 23.65
CA ASP A 221 -8.67 -0.09 24.36
C ASP A 221 -9.75 0.98 24.53
N TYR A 222 -10.61 1.13 23.51
CA TYR A 222 -11.57 2.23 23.40
C TYR A 222 -12.75 2.03 24.35
N ASP A 223 -13.23 0.81 24.51
CA ASP A 223 -14.38 0.49 25.35
C ASP A 223 -14.05 -0.06 26.75
N ARG A 224 -12.75 -0.18 27.05
CA ARG A 224 -12.19 -0.58 28.36
C ARG A 224 -12.50 -2.02 28.72
N ASP A 225 -12.57 -2.91 27.74
CA ASP A 225 -12.77 -4.34 27.96
C ASP A 225 -11.44 -5.09 28.17
N GLY A 226 -10.31 -4.38 28.09
CA GLY A 226 -8.97 -4.93 28.24
C GLY A 226 -8.42 -5.58 26.97
N ARG A 227 -9.05 -5.33 25.82
CA ARG A 227 -8.61 -5.78 24.50
C ARG A 227 -8.39 -4.57 23.59
N LEU A 228 -7.45 -4.69 22.65
CA LEU A 228 -7.13 -3.58 21.77
C LEU A 228 -8.16 -3.46 20.64
N ASP A 229 -8.74 -2.27 20.48
CA ASP A 229 -9.47 -1.86 19.30
C ASP A 229 -8.55 -1.22 18.26
N LEU A 230 -8.88 -1.45 17.00
CA LEU A 230 -8.16 -0.87 15.87
C LEU A 230 -8.85 0.40 15.38
N PHE A 231 -8.12 1.52 15.33
CA PHE A 231 -8.53 2.73 14.61
C PHE A 231 -7.70 2.89 13.33
N VAL A 232 -8.34 3.13 12.18
CA VAL A 232 -7.64 3.33 10.88
C VAL A 232 -7.92 4.69 10.28
N GLY A 233 -6.85 5.44 10.03
CA GLY A 233 -6.82 6.70 9.31
C GLY A 233 -6.75 6.50 7.79
N ARG A 234 -7.77 6.98 7.08
CA ARG A 234 -7.88 7.11 5.63
C ARG A 234 -7.70 8.54 5.19
N TYR A 235 -7.02 8.75 4.08
CA TYR A 235 -6.60 10.10 3.72
C TYR A 235 -7.63 10.81 2.85
N VAL A 236 -7.70 10.42 1.58
CA VAL A 236 -8.52 11.05 0.55
C VAL A 236 -9.27 9.99 -0.26
N GLU A 237 -10.37 10.39 -0.89
CA GLU A 237 -11.02 9.61 -1.94
C GLU A 237 -10.12 9.59 -3.17
N TRP A 238 -9.53 8.43 -3.43
CA TRP A 238 -8.43 8.32 -4.37
C TRP A 238 -8.42 6.94 -5.04
N ASP A 239 -8.18 6.97 -6.34
CA ASP A 239 -7.76 5.85 -7.19
C ASP A 239 -6.82 6.41 -8.28
N PHE A 240 -6.28 5.56 -9.16
CA PHE A 240 -5.36 6.03 -10.20
C PHE A 240 -6.00 6.92 -11.27
N GLU A 241 -7.33 6.94 -11.40
CA GLU A 241 -8.04 7.84 -12.33
C GLU A 241 -8.29 9.21 -11.67
N VAL A 242 -8.85 9.20 -10.46
CA VAL A 242 -9.05 10.41 -9.64
C VAL A 242 -7.70 11.05 -9.28
N GLY A 243 -6.68 10.24 -9.06
CA GLY A 243 -5.32 10.63 -8.72
C GLY A 243 -4.50 11.17 -9.89
N SER A 244 -4.94 10.97 -11.13
CA SER A 244 -4.24 11.41 -12.35
C SER A 244 -4.41 12.91 -12.66
N VAL A 245 -4.78 13.74 -11.68
CA VAL A 245 -4.88 15.20 -11.84
C VAL A 245 -3.51 15.78 -12.19
N TYR A 246 -3.48 16.71 -13.14
CA TYR A 246 -2.28 17.45 -13.50
C TYR A 246 -2.13 18.65 -12.57
N CYS A 247 -1.01 18.69 -11.85
CA CYS A 247 -0.61 19.84 -11.05
C CYS A 247 0.77 20.30 -11.49
N GLY A 248 1.05 21.60 -11.35
CA GLY A 248 2.25 22.24 -11.87
C GLY A 248 1.98 23.08 -13.11
N GLU A 249 3.04 23.67 -13.66
CA GLU A 249 2.96 24.49 -14.86
C GLU A 249 2.62 23.60 -16.07
N ILE A 250 1.68 24.03 -16.93
CA ILE A 250 1.30 23.28 -18.15
C ILE A 250 2.40 23.41 -19.20
N ARG A 251 3.51 22.71 -18.96
CA ARG A 251 4.71 22.65 -19.81
C ARG A 251 5.34 21.27 -19.71
N ALA A 252 5.95 20.82 -20.81
CA ALA A 252 6.64 19.53 -20.85
C ALA A 252 7.69 19.41 -19.73
N GLY A 253 7.55 18.39 -18.87
CA GLY A 253 8.46 18.14 -17.74
C GLY A 253 8.11 18.86 -16.43
N TYR A 254 7.09 19.72 -16.38
CA TYR A 254 6.75 20.54 -15.21
C TYR A 254 5.60 20.00 -14.35
N ARG A 255 5.23 18.72 -14.54
CA ARG A 255 4.23 18.08 -13.68
C ARG A 255 4.77 17.88 -12.27
N ALA A 256 4.04 18.39 -11.29
CA ALA A 256 4.29 18.25 -9.86
C ALA A 256 3.27 17.29 -9.22
N TYR A 257 3.61 16.80 -8.02
CA TYR A 257 2.64 16.11 -7.17
C TYR A 257 1.55 17.10 -6.75
N CYS A 258 0.29 16.67 -6.89
CA CYS A 258 -0.83 17.49 -6.46
C CYS A 258 -0.89 17.61 -4.93
N HIS A 259 -1.11 18.83 -4.44
CA HIS A 259 -1.41 19.02 -3.03
C HIS A 259 -2.73 18.31 -2.65
N PRO A 260 -2.85 17.76 -1.42
CA PRO A 260 -4.01 16.98 -0.97
C PRO A 260 -5.38 17.65 -1.15
N ASP A 261 -5.46 18.99 -1.10
CA ASP A 261 -6.72 19.74 -1.28
C ASP A 261 -7.36 19.59 -2.67
N ASN A 262 -6.66 18.96 -3.61
CA ASN A 262 -7.20 18.57 -4.91
C ASN A 262 -8.10 17.34 -4.85
N PHE A 263 -8.12 16.62 -3.73
CA PHE A 263 -8.84 15.37 -3.56
C PHE A 263 -9.86 15.52 -2.42
N PRO A 264 -11.09 14.97 -2.57
CA PRO A 264 -12.04 14.94 -1.47
C PRO A 264 -11.47 14.17 -0.28
N GLY A 265 -11.60 14.69 0.93
CA GLY A 265 -11.21 13.97 2.14
C GLY A 265 -12.07 12.73 2.38
N ARG A 266 -11.50 11.66 2.94
CA ARG A 266 -12.26 10.48 3.36
C ARG A 266 -12.59 10.58 4.85
N CYS A 267 -13.87 10.60 5.22
CA CYS A 267 -14.24 10.50 6.64
C CYS A 267 -13.78 9.17 7.25
N GLN A 268 -13.18 9.23 8.44
CA GLN A 268 -12.89 8.05 9.25
C GLN A 268 -14.18 7.46 9.79
N ARG A 269 -14.35 6.15 9.60
CA ARG A 269 -15.59 5.44 9.94
C ARG A 269 -15.35 4.03 10.48
N GLN A 270 -14.11 3.70 10.84
CA GLN A 270 -13.72 2.33 11.12
C GLN A 270 -12.96 2.26 12.45
N ILE A 271 -13.68 1.75 13.46
CA ILE A 271 -13.11 1.17 14.68
C ILE A 271 -13.52 -0.30 14.66
N TRP A 272 -12.57 -1.20 14.89
CA TRP A 272 -12.85 -2.64 15.03
C TRP A 272 -12.50 -3.07 16.45
N ASP A 273 -13.47 -3.70 17.11
CA ASP A 273 -13.25 -4.52 18.30
C ASP A 273 -12.70 -5.87 17.84
N CYS A 274 -11.39 -6.02 17.97
CA CYS A 274 -10.67 -7.23 17.58
C CYS A 274 -10.69 -8.32 18.66
N GLY A 275 -11.19 -7.98 19.86
CA GLY A 275 -11.04 -8.74 21.07
C GLY A 275 -12.16 -9.75 21.34
N ALA A 276 -13.38 -9.43 20.95
CA ALA A 276 -14.47 -10.39 21.00
C ALA A 276 -14.36 -11.35 19.82
N GLY A 277 -14.21 -12.67 20.06
CA GLY A 277 -14.16 -13.73 19.04
C GLY A 277 -15.42 -13.93 18.17
N ARG A 278 -16.17 -12.86 17.89
CA ARG A 278 -17.23 -12.75 16.90
C ARG A 278 -17.11 -11.38 16.25
N GLN A 279 -17.35 -11.35 14.94
CA GLN A 279 -17.54 -10.16 14.10
C GLN A 279 -18.58 -9.18 14.68
N SER A 280 -18.23 -8.48 15.75
CA SER A 280 -19.00 -7.41 16.36
C SER A 280 -18.70 -6.15 15.55
N LEU A 281 -19.26 -6.11 14.34
CA LEU A 281 -19.30 -4.89 13.55
C LEU A 281 -20.24 -3.90 14.25
N ARG A 282 -19.84 -3.31 15.38
CA ARG A 282 -20.53 -2.16 15.96
C ARG A 282 -20.21 -0.94 15.10
N ARG A 283 -20.84 -0.88 13.92
CA ARG A 283 -21.13 0.36 13.21
C ARG A 283 -22.02 1.24 14.10
N ARG A 284 -21.46 1.88 15.11
CA ARG A 284 -22.09 3.00 15.81
C ARG A 284 -21.23 4.24 15.62
N LEU A 285 -21.30 4.76 14.39
CA LEU A 285 -21.05 6.18 14.16
C LEU A 285 -22.28 6.94 14.66
N ARG A 286 -22.22 7.46 15.89
CA ARG A 286 -22.95 8.70 16.16
C ARG A 286 -22.17 9.81 15.47
N ARG A 287 -22.89 10.54 14.60
CA ARG A 287 -22.42 11.77 13.97
C ARG A 287 -21.83 12.68 15.05
N PHE A 288 -20.61 13.16 14.83
CA PHE A 288 -20.17 14.47 15.28
C PHE A 288 -19.81 15.24 14.02
#